data_AF-V7APS8-F1
#
_entry.id   AF-V7APS8-F1
#
_cell.length_a   1.000
_cell.length_b   1.000
_cell.length_c   1.000
_cell.angle_alpha   90.00
_cell.angle_beta   90.00
_cell.angle_gamma   90.00
#
_symmetry.space_group_name_H-M   'P 1'
#
loop_
_entity.id
_entity.type
_entity.pdbx_description
1 polymer ?
#
loop_
_entity_poly.entity_id
_entity_poly.type
_entity_poly.pdbx_seq_one_letter_code
_entity_poly.pdbx_strand_id
1 'polypeptide(L)'
;MATERVLHMKGGEGETSYIKNSLLQRKVGSIVKPILEDNVKLLMSNITSESCWKVADLGCSSGTNSLLFVSNMLSLMDSASLSLNQSTPPVLQIYMNDLFGNDFNIIFKLIPDFLEGIHEEKNENHGRCFIHATPGNFYGRLFPDDYIHFFHSSYSLHWLSQAPTSTNIVEPLNKGNVYITSDNPPSVYEAYLKQFEKDFKLFLKSRSEELRSGGIMLLTFIGREKSQDMTTPWGLIGTVLNDMVQEVSHEI
;
A
#
# COMPACT_ATOMS: atom_id res chain seq x y z
N MET A 1 13.51 7.39 -10.30
CA MET A 1 14.75 6.58 -10.24
C MET A 1 15.46 6.63 -8.88
N ALA A 2 15.83 7.79 -8.32
CA ALA A 2 16.46 7.81 -6.99
C ALA A 2 15.50 7.39 -5.87
N THR A 3 14.33 8.02 -5.77
CA THR A 3 13.30 7.72 -4.76
C THR A 3 12.86 6.27 -4.76
N GLU A 4 12.64 5.68 -5.95
CA GLU A 4 12.18 4.28 -6.12
C GLU A 4 13.18 3.23 -5.62
N ARG A 5 14.44 3.60 -5.43
CA ARG A 5 15.50 2.70 -4.94
C ARG A 5 15.76 2.85 -3.44
N VAL A 6 15.39 3.98 -2.84
CA VAL A 6 15.72 4.32 -1.45
C VAL A 6 14.50 4.38 -0.54
N LEU A 7 13.32 4.65 -1.09
CA LEU A 7 12.08 4.65 -0.32
C LEU A 7 11.64 3.21 -0.09
N HIS A 8 11.72 2.76 1.16
CA HIS A 8 11.16 1.50 1.60
C HIS A 8 10.94 1.55 3.11
N MET A 9 10.10 0.67 3.63
CA MET A 9 9.96 0.49 5.07
C MET A 9 11.21 -0.18 5.64
N LYS A 10 11.48 0.03 6.93
CA LYS A 10 12.63 -0.58 7.59
C LYS A 10 12.45 -2.10 7.63
N GLY A 11 13.27 -2.81 6.85
CA GLY A 11 13.27 -4.27 6.75
C GLY A 11 13.83 -4.97 7.99
N GLY A 12 13.98 -6.29 7.89
CA GLY A 12 14.40 -7.17 8.98
C GLY A 12 13.36 -7.35 10.09
N GLU A 13 13.80 -7.97 11.20
CA GLU A 13 12.92 -8.43 12.29
C GLU A 13 13.25 -7.77 13.65
N GLY A 14 14.21 -6.84 13.68
CA GLY A 14 14.63 -6.17 14.92
C GLY A 14 13.59 -5.21 15.47
N GLU A 15 13.80 -4.69 16.69
CA GLU A 15 12.84 -3.83 17.42
C GLU A 15 12.36 -2.60 16.65
N THR A 16 13.17 -2.06 15.75
CA THR A 16 12.83 -0.87 14.95
C THR A 16 12.29 -1.19 13.56
N SER A 17 12.16 -2.47 13.22
CA SER A 17 11.63 -2.92 11.93
C SER A 17 10.16 -2.58 11.76
N TYR A 18 9.71 -2.49 10.51
CA TYR A 18 8.30 -2.26 10.19
C TYR A 18 7.39 -3.40 10.66
N ILE A 19 7.87 -4.66 10.61
CA ILE A 19 7.08 -5.81 11.05
C ILE A 19 6.69 -5.71 12.54
N LYS A 20 7.53 -5.09 13.39
CA LYS A 20 7.23 -4.83 14.81
C LYS A 20 6.46 -3.53 15.06
N ASN A 21 6.50 -2.56 14.14
CA ASN A 21 6.00 -1.20 14.36
C ASN A 21 4.86 -0.78 13.41
N SER A 22 4.05 -1.73 12.93
CA SER A 22 2.99 -1.49 11.94
C SER A 22 1.56 -1.73 12.47
N LEU A 23 1.36 -1.55 13.78
CA LEU A 23 0.07 -1.73 14.45
C LEU A 23 -1.02 -0.77 13.96
N LEU A 24 -0.65 0.47 13.61
CA LEU A 24 -1.59 1.45 13.06
C LEU A 24 -2.20 0.95 11.75
N GLN A 25 -1.35 0.51 10.82
CA GLN A 25 -1.77 -0.03 9.52
C GLN A 25 -2.62 -1.29 9.70
N ARG A 26 -2.27 -2.16 10.66
CA ARG A 26 -3.07 -3.32 11.02
C ARG A 26 -4.48 -2.94 11.50
N LYS A 27 -4.57 -1.96 12.41
CA LYS A 27 -5.85 -1.48 12.95
C LYS A 27 -6.74 -0.90 11.85
N VAL A 28 -6.16 -0.15 10.92
CA VAL A 28 -6.90 0.36 9.76
C VAL A 28 -7.41 -0.79 8.88
N GLY A 29 -6.60 -1.83 8.65
CA GLY A 29 -7.05 -3.04 7.96
C GLY A 29 -8.31 -3.65 8.60
N SER A 30 -8.38 -3.69 9.94
CA SER A 30 -9.58 -4.13 10.65
C SER A 30 -10.79 -3.22 10.45
N ILE A 31 -10.59 -1.89 10.42
CA ILE A 31 -11.66 -0.91 10.17
C ILE A 31 -12.22 -1.04 8.75
N VAL A 32 -11.36 -1.29 7.77
CA VAL A 32 -11.73 -1.39 6.35
C VAL A 32 -12.28 -2.78 5.98
N LYS A 33 -12.11 -3.80 6.84
CA LYS A 33 -12.54 -5.18 6.58
C LYS A 33 -14.01 -5.32 6.10
N PRO A 34 -15.01 -4.60 6.64
CA PRO A 34 -16.39 -4.67 6.12
C PRO A 34 -16.50 -4.20 4.67
N ILE A 35 -15.75 -3.14 4.29
CA ILE A 35 -15.72 -2.66 2.90
C ILE A 35 -15.07 -3.71 2.01
N LEU A 36 -14.02 -4.38 2.49
CA LEU A 36 -13.41 -5.49 1.76
C LEU A 36 -14.41 -6.63 1.52
N GLU A 37 -15.18 -7.01 2.54
CA GLU A 37 -16.21 -8.04 2.45
C GLU A 37 -17.27 -7.73 1.38
N ASP A 38 -17.82 -6.52 1.37
CA ASP A 38 -18.82 -6.10 0.39
C ASP A 38 -18.27 -6.17 -1.04
N ASN A 39 -17.02 -5.73 -1.23
CA ASN A 39 -16.36 -5.76 -2.52
C ASN A 39 -16.03 -7.19 -2.99
N VAL A 40 -15.63 -8.09 -2.09
CA VAL A 40 -15.42 -9.51 -2.43
C VAL A 40 -16.74 -10.14 -2.88
N LYS A 41 -17.84 -9.91 -2.16
CA LYS A 41 -19.17 -10.40 -2.55
C LYS A 41 -19.62 -9.86 -3.91
N LEU A 42 -19.38 -8.57 -4.16
CA LEU A 42 -19.66 -7.94 -5.46
C LEU A 42 -18.83 -8.58 -6.58
N LEU A 43 -17.53 -8.79 -6.36
CA LEU A 43 -16.65 -9.40 -7.36
C LEU A 43 -17.04 -10.85 -7.66
N MET A 44 -17.40 -11.64 -6.63
CA MET A 44 -17.92 -13.01 -6.79
C MET A 44 -19.20 -13.06 -7.63
N SER A 45 -19.99 -11.99 -7.60
CA SER A 45 -21.23 -11.87 -8.37
C SER A 45 -20.99 -11.38 -9.81
N ASN A 46 -19.96 -10.56 -10.04
CA ASN A 46 -19.62 -10.02 -11.35
C ASN A 46 -18.79 -11.00 -12.20
N ILE A 47 -17.93 -11.81 -11.57
CA ILE A 47 -16.94 -12.67 -12.23
C ILE A 47 -17.16 -14.13 -11.81
N THR A 48 -18.34 -14.65 -12.13
CA THR A 48 -18.83 -15.96 -11.65
C THR A 48 -18.21 -17.17 -12.34
N SER A 49 -17.61 -17.00 -13.53
CA SER A 49 -17.12 -18.10 -14.36
C SER A 49 -15.60 -18.34 -14.25
N GLU A 50 -14.87 -17.52 -13.51
CA GLU A 50 -13.41 -17.60 -13.46
C GLU A 50 -12.91 -18.46 -12.31
N SER A 51 -12.12 -19.46 -12.66
CA SER A 51 -11.51 -20.39 -11.70
C SER A 51 -10.31 -19.82 -10.95
N CYS A 52 -9.78 -18.67 -11.36
CA CYS A 52 -8.61 -18.05 -10.73
C CYS A 52 -8.74 -16.52 -10.66
N TRP A 53 -8.73 -16.00 -9.43
CA TRP A 53 -8.69 -14.59 -9.10
C TRP A 53 -7.25 -14.12 -8.96
N LYS A 54 -6.87 -13.18 -9.81
CA LYS A 54 -5.60 -12.44 -9.73
C LYS A 54 -5.81 -11.17 -8.92
N VAL A 55 -5.14 -11.08 -7.78
CA VAL A 55 -5.24 -9.98 -6.83
C VAL A 55 -3.86 -9.36 -6.67
N ALA A 56 -3.76 -8.04 -6.56
CA ALA A 56 -2.49 -7.37 -6.29
C ALA A 56 -2.60 -6.47 -5.07
N ASP A 57 -1.65 -6.61 -4.14
CA ASP A 57 -1.46 -5.71 -3.00
C ASP A 57 -0.32 -4.73 -3.31
N LEU A 58 -0.67 -3.46 -3.52
CA LEU A 58 0.23 -2.41 -3.99
C LEU A 58 0.81 -1.61 -2.82
N GLY A 59 2.12 -1.76 -2.61
CA GLY A 59 2.85 -1.28 -1.46
C GLY A 59 2.69 -2.20 -0.25
N CYS A 60 3.12 -3.46 -0.39
CA CYS A 60 2.96 -4.51 0.61
C CYS A 60 3.93 -4.40 1.79
N SER A 61 4.99 -3.58 1.67
CA SER A 61 6.07 -3.48 2.65
C SER A 61 6.71 -4.85 2.92
N SER A 62 7.30 -5.05 4.11
CA SER A 62 7.97 -6.29 4.54
C SER A 62 7.33 -6.92 5.79
N GLY A 63 6.10 -6.51 6.11
CA GLY A 63 5.40 -6.91 7.35
C GLY A 63 4.29 -7.95 7.13
N THR A 64 3.74 -8.48 8.24
CA THR A 64 2.67 -9.48 8.19
C THR A 64 1.30 -8.93 7.77
N ASN A 65 1.15 -7.60 7.64
CA ASN A 65 -0.14 -6.97 7.34
C ASN A 65 -0.68 -7.39 5.95
N SER A 66 0.19 -7.53 4.95
CA SER A 66 -0.20 -8.01 3.63
C SER A 66 -0.62 -9.48 3.64
N LEU A 67 0.07 -10.34 4.40
CA LEU A 67 -0.34 -11.73 4.57
C LEU A 67 -1.69 -11.84 5.30
N LEU A 68 -1.93 -10.97 6.29
CA LEU A 68 -3.23 -10.86 6.94
C LEU A 68 -4.35 -10.45 5.95
N PHE A 69 -4.07 -9.53 5.02
CA PHE A 69 -4.99 -9.21 3.93
C PHE A 69 -5.30 -10.46 3.07
N VAL A 70 -4.28 -11.24 2.70
CA VAL A 70 -4.46 -12.49 1.94
C VAL A 70 -5.33 -13.50 2.69
N SER A 71 -5.09 -13.72 3.98
CA SER A 71 -5.92 -14.61 4.81
C SER A 71 -7.39 -14.14 4.87
N ASN A 72 -7.60 -12.84 5.09
CA ASN A 72 -8.96 -12.26 5.07
C ASN A 72 -9.63 -12.45 3.71
N MET A 73 -8.92 -12.20 2.60
CA MET A 73 -9.45 -12.42 1.25
C MET A 73 -9.92 -13.86 1.05
N LEU A 74 -9.08 -14.84 1.40
CA LEU A 74 -9.45 -16.26 1.30
C LEU A 74 -10.71 -16.57 2.11
N SER A 75 -10.76 -16.15 3.38
CA SER A 75 -11.92 -16.36 4.25
C SER A 75 -13.21 -15.72 3.70
N LEU A 76 -13.09 -14.52 3.13
CA LEU A 76 -14.23 -13.81 2.54
C LEU A 76 -14.70 -14.47 1.24
N MET A 77 -13.78 -14.96 0.40
CA MET A 77 -14.11 -15.72 -0.82
C MET A 77 -14.85 -17.00 -0.47
N ASP A 78 -14.42 -17.72 0.57
CA ASP A 78 -15.08 -18.95 1.03
C ASP A 78 -16.51 -18.65 1.52
N SER A 79 -16.64 -17.62 2.36
CA SER A 79 -17.94 -17.17 2.89
C SER A 79 -18.89 -16.73 1.78
N ALA A 80 -18.37 -15.98 0.80
CA ALA A 80 -19.15 -15.50 -0.33
C ALA A 80 -19.57 -16.65 -1.26
N SER A 81 -18.69 -17.61 -1.56
CA SER A 81 -19.00 -18.81 -2.35
C SER A 81 -20.14 -19.62 -1.72
N LEU A 82 -20.10 -19.82 -0.40
CA LEU A 82 -21.17 -20.49 0.35
C LEU A 82 -22.50 -19.72 0.23
N SER A 83 -22.47 -18.40 0.40
CA SER A 83 -23.67 -17.56 0.31
C SER A 83 -24.30 -17.54 -1.09
N LEU A 84 -23.50 -17.75 -2.13
CA LEU A 84 -23.93 -17.75 -3.53
C LEU A 84 -24.24 -19.16 -4.07
N ASN A 85 -24.22 -20.20 -3.22
CA ASN A 85 -24.38 -21.61 -3.62
C ASN A 85 -23.41 -22.05 -4.72
N GLN A 86 -22.19 -21.50 -4.73
CA GLN A 86 -21.14 -21.89 -5.66
C GLN A 86 -20.34 -23.06 -5.09
N SER A 87 -20.10 -24.08 -5.93
CA SER A 87 -19.51 -25.37 -5.52
C SER A 87 -18.09 -25.26 -5.00
N THR A 88 -17.29 -24.32 -5.53
CA THR A 88 -15.87 -24.19 -5.20
C THR A 88 -15.44 -22.73 -5.39
N PRO A 89 -14.85 -22.09 -4.36
CA PRO A 89 -14.33 -20.74 -4.52
C PRO A 89 -13.14 -20.72 -5.49
N PRO A 90 -12.91 -19.61 -6.23
CA PRO A 90 -11.77 -19.47 -7.14
C PRO A 90 -10.41 -19.64 -6.44
N VAL A 91 -9.41 -20.08 -7.20
CA VAL A 91 -8.00 -20.04 -6.79
C VAL A 91 -7.56 -18.59 -6.66
N LEU A 92 -6.87 -18.24 -5.57
CA LEU A 92 -6.28 -16.93 -5.36
C LEU A 92 -4.82 -16.90 -5.83
N GLN A 93 -4.52 -16.05 -6.80
CA GLN A 93 -3.16 -15.67 -7.18
C GLN A 93 -2.90 -14.25 -6.71
N ILE A 94 -2.07 -14.08 -5.67
CA ILE A 94 -1.74 -12.79 -5.10
C ILE A 94 -0.38 -12.29 -5.58
N TYR A 95 -0.32 -11.04 -6.01
CA TYR A 95 0.88 -10.30 -6.37
C TYR A 95 1.19 -9.25 -5.30
N MET A 96 2.27 -9.48 -4.56
CA MET A 96 2.78 -8.57 -3.55
C MET A 96 3.71 -7.57 -4.23
N ASN A 97 3.24 -6.34 -4.42
CA ASN A 97 4.01 -5.27 -5.05
C ASN A 97 4.58 -4.33 -4.00
N ASP A 98 5.83 -3.93 -4.20
CA ASP A 98 6.46 -2.80 -3.54
C ASP A 98 7.63 -2.31 -4.40
N LEU A 99 8.29 -1.23 -3.99
CA LEU A 99 9.49 -0.73 -4.64
C LEU A 99 10.66 -1.73 -4.56
N PHE A 100 11.65 -1.55 -5.44
CA PHE A 100 12.78 -2.48 -5.57
C PHE A 100 13.61 -2.61 -4.30
N GLY A 101 13.66 -1.58 -3.46
CA GLY A 101 14.40 -1.59 -2.19
C GLY A 101 13.68 -2.29 -1.03
N ASN A 102 12.44 -2.74 -1.23
CA ASN A 102 11.69 -3.44 -0.18
C ASN A 102 12.31 -4.81 0.15
N ASP A 103 12.19 -5.20 1.41
CA ASP A 103 12.74 -6.47 1.91
C ASP A 103 11.78 -7.64 1.65
N PHE A 104 11.66 -8.05 0.39
CA PHE A 104 10.86 -9.22 0.00
C PHE A 104 11.36 -10.53 0.62
N ASN A 105 12.63 -10.61 1.02
CA ASN A 105 13.19 -11.80 1.64
C ASN A 105 12.50 -12.13 2.96
N ILE A 106 12.12 -11.12 3.74
CA ILE A 106 11.34 -11.32 4.98
C ILE A 106 9.96 -11.86 4.66
N ILE A 107 9.26 -11.31 3.65
CA ILE A 107 7.97 -11.87 3.22
C ILE A 107 8.11 -13.33 2.84
N PHE A 108 9.11 -13.67 2.01
CA PHE A 108 9.28 -15.05 1.55
C PHE A 108 9.60 -16.03 2.68
N LYS A 109 10.33 -15.60 3.71
CA LYS A 109 10.56 -16.42 4.91
C LYS A 109 9.29 -16.68 5.72
N LEU A 110 8.31 -15.78 5.68
CA LEU A 110 7.04 -15.91 6.41
C LEU A 110 5.99 -16.75 5.67
N ILE A 111 6.16 -16.99 4.37
CA ILE A 111 5.17 -17.72 3.55
C ILE A 111 4.95 -19.16 4.04
N PRO A 112 5.97 -19.97 4.37
CA PRO A 112 5.76 -21.36 4.82
C PRO A 112 4.83 -21.44 6.04
N ASP A 113 5.18 -20.73 7.12
CA ASP A 113 4.40 -20.69 8.37
C ASP A 113 2.98 -20.15 8.13
N PHE A 114 2.85 -19.16 7.24
CA PHE A 114 1.55 -18.60 6.87
C PHE A 114 0.65 -19.63 6.16
N LEU A 115 1.20 -20.39 5.21
CA LEU A 115 0.45 -21.41 4.47
C LEU A 115 0.08 -22.59 5.38
N GLU A 116 0.97 -22.98 6.29
CA GLU A 116 0.70 -24.00 7.31
C GLU A 116 -0.44 -23.56 8.25
N GLY A 117 -0.40 -22.32 8.74
CA GLY A 117 -1.48 -21.77 9.56
C GLY A 117 -2.85 -21.74 8.87
N ILE A 118 -2.89 -21.42 7.57
CA ILE A 118 -4.13 -21.50 6.78
C ILE A 118 -4.65 -22.95 6.70
N HIS A 119 -3.75 -23.92 6.50
CA HIS A 119 -4.12 -25.33 6.41
C HIS A 119 -4.72 -25.84 7.73
N GLU A 120 -4.09 -25.52 8.86
CA GLU A 120 -4.57 -25.90 10.20
C GLU A 120 -5.95 -25.29 10.51
N GLU A 121 -6.16 -24.01 10.20
CA GLU A 121 -7.42 -23.31 10.49
C GLU A 121 -8.58 -23.84 9.64
N LYS A 122 -8.33 -24.22 8.39
CA LYS A 122 -9.39 -24.51 7.40
C LYS A 122 -9.59 -25.98 7.06
N ASN A 123 -8.75 -26.90 7.54
CA ASN A 123 -8.76 -28.32 7.15
C ASN A 123 -8.78 -28.52 5.61
N GLU A 124 -8.17 -27.58 4.87
CA GLU A 124 -8.16 -27.57 3.42
C GLU A 124 -6.78 -27.88 2.86
N ASN A 125 -6.74 -28.60 1.74
CA ASN A 125 -5.51 -28.79 0.99
C ASN A 125 -4.97 -27.43 0.52
N HIS A 126 -3.67 -27.21 0.73
CA HIS A 126 -2.80 -26.07 0.39
C HIS A 126 -2.91 -25.47 -1.05
N GLY A 127 -3.86 -25.90 -1.88
CA GLY A 127 -3.84 -25.71 -3.34
C GLY A 127 -4.56 -24.47 -3.88
N ARG A 128 -5.13 -23.59 -3.04
CA ARG A 128 -5.94 -22.45 -3.53
C ARG A 128 -5.27 -21.08 -3.42
N CYS A 129 -4.03 -20.97 -2.91
CA CYS A 129 -3.35 -19.68 -2.77
C CYS A 129 -1.93 -19.73 -3.35
N PHE A 130 -1.62 -18.81 -4.27
CA PHE A 130 -0.31 -18.69 -4.92
C PHE A 130 0.23 -17.28 -4.77
N ILE A 131 1.33 -17.14 -4.03
CA ILE A 131 1.92 -15.84 -3.69
C ILE A 131 3.09 -15.54 -4.63
N HIS A 132 3.08 -14.34 -5.21
CA HIS A 132 4.10 -13.82 -6.13
C HIS A 132 4.60 -12.48 -5.60
N ALA A 133 5.84 -12.12 -5.93
CA ALA A 133 6.33 -10.75 -5.78
C ALA A 133 6.32 -10.02 -7.12
N THR A 134 6.03 -8.72 -7.09
CA THR A 134 6.04 -7.85 -8.28
C THR A 134 6.74 -6.55 -7.92
N PRO A 135 8.09 -6.53 -7.91
CA PRO A 135 8.84 -5.33 -7.57
C PRO A 135 8.68 -4.26 -8.66
N GLY A 136 8.37 -3.03 -8.27
CA GLY A 136 8.21 -1.91 -9.19
C GLY A 136 7.39 -0.76 -8.62
N ASN A 137 7.49 0.40 -9.26
CA ASN A 137 6.72 1.58 -8.90
C ASN A 137 5.29 1.47 -9.43
N PHE A 138 4.30 1.42 -8.54
CA PHE A 138 2.89 1.40 -8.91
C PHE A 138 2.39 2.67 -9.60
N TYR A 139 3.18 3.75 -9.71
CA TYR A 139 2.78 4.87 -10.57
C TYR A 139 2.91 4.53 -12.06
N GLY A 140 3.64 3.47 -12.40
CA GLY A 140 3.72 2.92 -13.76
C GLY A 140 2.98 1.59 -13.91
N ARG A 141 3.22 0.94 -15.06
CA ARG A 141 2.70 -0.39 -15.39
C ARG A 141 3.45 -1.48 -14.61
N LEU A 142 2.70 -2.42 -14.05
CA LEU A 142 3.17 -3.59 -13.30
C LEU A 142 2.67 -4.91 -13.90
N PHE A 143 1.51 -4.87 -14.57
CA PHE A 143 0.83 -6.06 -15.09
C PHE A 143 0.44 -5.87 -16.56
N PRO A 144 0.15 -6.95 -17.30
CA PRO A 144 -0.50 -6.87 -18.60
C PRO A 144 -1.89 -6.21 -18.54
N ASP A 145 -2.44 -5.85 -19.70
CA ASP A 145 -3.80 -5.31 -19.81
C ASP A 145 -4.85 -6.37 -19.40
N ASP A 146 -5.98 -5.94 -18.83
CA ASP A 146 -7.13 -6.80 -18.48
C ASP A 146 -6.75 -8.04 -17.63
N TYR A 147 -5.82 -7.87 -16.69
CA TYR A 147 -5.15 -8.98 -16.00
C TYR A 147 -5.57 -9.15 -14.54
N ILE A 148 -5.69 -8.06 -13.79
CA ILE A 148 -5.93 -8.08 -12.34
C ILE A 148 -7.43 -7.91 -12.04
N HIS A 149 -7.98 -8.76 -11.19
CA HIS A 149 -9.40 -8.73 -10.81
C HIS A 149 -9.63 -7.81 -9.61
N PHE A 150 -8.66 -7.76 -8.70
CA PHE A 150 -8.76 -6.95 -7.49
C PHE A 150 -7.43 -6.28 -7.18
N PHE A 151 -7.43 -4.95 -7.14
CA PHE A 151 -6.32 -4.17 -6.61
C PHE A 151 -6.62 -3.76 -5.16
N HIS A 152 -5.69 -4.02 -4.26
CA HIS A 152 -5.67 -3.50 -2.91
C HIS A 152 -4.48 -2.55 -2.76
N SER A 153 -4.65 -1.46 -2.04
CA SER A 153 -3.53 -0.65 -1.56
C SER A 153 -3.90 -0.03 -0.23
N SER A 154 -3.07 -0.21 0.78
CA SER A 154 -3.27 0.37 2.11
C SER A 154 -2.01 1.08 2.58
N TYR A 155 -2.15 2.37 2.90
CA TYR A 155 -1.06 3.21 3.42
C TYR A 155 0.15 3.38 2.48
N SER A 156 -0.10 3.34 1.16
CA SER A 156 0.98 3.44 0.17
C SER A 156 0.82 4.63 -0.78
N LEU A 157 -0.40 4.98 -1.19
CA LEU A 157 -0.67 6.05 -2.17
C LEU A 157 -0.37 7.48 -1.71
N HIS A 158 -0.14 7.70 -0.42
CA HIS A 158 0.27 9.02 0.08
C HIS A 158 1.78 9.30 -0.13
N TRP A 159 2.56 8.29 -0.52
CA TRP A 159 3.97 8.44 -0.86
C TRP A 159 4.14 8.94 -2.29
N LEU A 160 4.60 10.17 -2.47
CA LEU A 160 4.82 10.77 -3.78
C LEU A 160 5.98 10.10 -4.53
N SER A 161 5.93 10.12 -5.87
CA SER A 161 6.99 9.57 -6.72
C SER A 161 8.32 10.32 -6.59
N GLN A 162 8.24 11.61 -6.21
CA GLN A 162 9.37 12.49 -5.99
C GLN A 162 8.99 13.62 -5.02
N ALA A 163 9.99 14.23 -4.40
CA ALA A 163 9.78 15.47 -3.65
C ALA A 163 9.22 16.56 -4.58
N PRO A 164 8.21 17.33 -4.14
CA PRO A 164 7.71 18.48 -4.89
C PRO A 164 8.82 19.51 -5.09
N THR A 165 8.87 20.07 -6.30
CA THR A 165 9.90 21.04 -6.68
C THR A 165 9.28 22.41 -6.92
N SER A 166 10.02 23.46 -6.59
CA SER A 166 9.72 24.83 -6.99
C SER A 166 9.99 25.00 -8.48
N THR A 167 9.30 25.95 -9.11
CA THR A 167 9.63 26.41 -10.48
C THR A 167 10.94 27.21 -10.52
N ASN A 168 11.44 27.64 -9.36
CA ASN A 168 12.69 28.37 -9.20
C ASN A 168 13.76 27.46 -8.58
N ILE A 169 14.80 27.13 -9.36
CA ILE A 169 15.89 26.21 -8.97
C ILE A 169 16.80 26.83 -7.88
N VAL A 170 16.76 28.15 -7.70
CA VAL A 170 17.69 28.87 -6.81
C VAL A 170 17.30 28.77 -5.34
N GLU A 171 16.02 28.56 -5.02
CA GLU A 171 15.55 28.49 -3.64
C GLU A 171 14.76 27.21 -3.35
N PRO A 172 14.99 26.58 -2.18
CA PRO A 172 14.24 25.39 -1.77
C PRO A 172 12.76 25.74 -1.56
N LEU A 173 11.87 24.93 -2.15
CA LEU A 173 10.41 25.11 -2.06
C LEU A 173 9.91 25.27 -0.62
N ASN A 174 10.44 24.47 0.30
CA ASN A 174 10.01 24.43 1.69
C ASN A 174 11.21 24.51 2.65
N LYS A 175 11.90 25.67 2.64
CA LYS A 175 13.09 25.89 3.46
C LYS A 175 12.80 25.61 4.94
N GLY A 176 13.65 24.81 5.58
CA GLY A 176 13.57 24.52 7.01
C GLY A 176 12.44 23.56 7.41
N ASN A 177 11.76 22.91 6.46
CA ASN A 177 10.76 21.89 6.79
C ASN A 177 10.97 20.63 5.96
N VAL A 178 10.66 19.48 6.55
CA VAL A 178 10.72 18.16 5.87
C VAL A 178 9.39 17.77 5.23
N TYR A 179 8.30 18.44 5.58
CA TYR A 179 6.96 18.22 5.04
C TYR A 179 6.10 19.49 5.15
N ILE A 180 4.85 19.42 4.69
CA ILE A 180 3.88 20.52 4.80
C ILE A 180 3.54 20.78 6.26
N THR A 181 3.62 22.04 6.68
CA THR A 181 3.21 22.57 7.99
C THR A 181 2.14 23.64 7.83
N SER A 182 1.41 23.95 8.91
CA SER A 182 0.37 25.00 8.92
C SER A 182 0.88 26.36 8.42
N ASP A 183 2.15 26.66 8.70
CA ASP A 183 2.75 27.97 8.47
C ASP A 183 3.36 28.11 7.07
N ASN A 184 3.31 27.06 6.26
CA ASN A 184 3.81 27.11 4.90
C ASN A 184 2.99 28.08 4.02
N PRO A 185 3.62 28.70 3.01
CA PRO A 185 2.89 29.53 2.06
C PRO A 185 2.05 28.67 1.09
N PRO A 186 0.96 29.21 0.52
CA PRO A 186 0.08 28.51 -0.43
C PRO A 186 0.82 27.78 -1.56
N SER A 187 1.93 28.34 -2.05
CA SER A 187 2.75 27.76 -3.12
C SER A 187 3.30 26.36 -2.79
N VAL A 188 3.62 26.09 -1.51
CA VAL A 188 4.07 24.77 -1.07
C VAL A 188 2.94 23.76 -1.18
N TYR A 189 1.75 24.09 -0.66
CA TYR A 189 0.56 23.24 -0.75
C TYR A 189 0.21 22.93 -2.21
N GLU A 190 0.24 23.94 -3.08
CA GLU A 190 -0.04 23.76 -4.50
C GLU A 190 0.98 22.84 -5.18
N ALA A 191 2.26 22.95 -4.83
CA ALA A 191 3.29 22.08 -5.38
C ALA A 191 3.10 20.62 -4.96
N TYR A 192 2.80 20.36 -3.68
CA TYR A 192 2.47 19.01 -3.19
C TYR A 192 1.19 18.47 -3.85
N LEU A 193 0.15 19.28 -3.97
CA LEU A 193 -1.10 18.89 -4.62
C LEU A 193 -0.87 18.56 -6.10
N LYS A 194 -0.15 19.40 -6.84
CA LYS A 194 0.20 19.14 -8.26
C LYS A 194 0.98 17.84 -8.42
N GLN A 195 1.92 17.56 -7.51
CA GLN A 195 2.68 16.32 -7.53
C GLN A 195 1.79 15.11 -7.24
N PHE A 196 0.94 15.19 -6.21
CA PHE A 196 -0.04 14.13 -5.90
C PHE A 196 -1.01 13.89 -7.06
N GLU A 197 -1.57 14.94 -7.66
CA GLU A 197 -2.47 14.81 -8.80
C GLU A 197 -1.80 14.14 -10.00
N LYS A 198 -0.56 14.51 -10.30
CA LYS A 198 0.23 13.88 -11.36
C LYS A 198 0.41 12.39 -11.07
N ASP A 199 0.88 12.06 -9.88
CA ASP A 199 1.16 10.69 -9.47
C ASP A 199 -0.11 9.84 -9.44
N PHE A 200 -1.18 10.34 -8.83
CA PHE A 200 -2.46 9.64 -8.73
C PHE A 200 -3.13 9.45 -10.10
N LYS A 201 -3.01 10.43 -11.02
CA LYS A 201 -3.47 10.25 -12.42
C LYS A 201 -2.70 9.14 -13.13
N LEU A 202 -1.38 9.07 -12.95
CA LEU A 202 -0.55 8.00 -13.54
C LEU A 202 -0.87 6.63 -12.94
N PHE A 203 -1.09 6.58 -11.63
CA PHE A 203 -1.58 5.38 -10.94
C PHE A 203 -2.90 4.91 -11.53
N LEU A 204 -3.93 5.78 -11.55
CA LEU A 204 -5.26 5.43 -12.06
C LEU A 204 -5.22 5.02 -13.53
N LYS A 205 -4.44 5.71 -14.36
CA LYS A 205 -4.24 5.33 -15.76
C LYS A 205 -3.69 3.91 -15.87
N SER A 206 -2.58 3.63 -15.18
CA SER A 206 -1.93 2.32 -15.24
C SER A 206 -2.86 1.22 -14.71
N ARG A 207 -3.55 1.48 -13.59
CA ARG A 207 -4.51 0.52 -13.04
C ARG A 207 -5.72 0.30 -13.93
N SER A 208 -6.20 1.33 -14.62
CA SER A 208 -7.36 1.20 -15.51
C SER A 208 -7.09 0.31 -16.73
N GLU A 209 -5.85 0.29 -17.22
CA GLU A 209 -5.42 -0.60 -18.30
C GLU A 209 -5.27 -2.05 -17.81
N GLU A 210 -4.78 -2.23 -16.58
CA GLU A 210 -4.48 -3.56 -16.00
C GLU A 210 -5.68 -4.24 -15.33
N LEU A 211 -6.67 -3.46 -14.90
CA LEU A 211 -7.84 -3.95 -14.20
C LEU A 211 -8.77 -4.64 -15.18
N ARG A 212 -9.19 -5.85 -14.81
CA ARG A 212 -10.13 -6.62 -15.59
C ARG A 212 -11.50 -5.94 -15.64
N SER A 213 -12.23 -6.11 -16.74
CA SER A 213 -13.64 -5.67 -16.80
C SER A 213 -14.45 -6.28 -15.64
N GLY A 214 -15.14 -5.42 -14.87
CA GLY A 214 -15.88 -5.81 -13.66
C GLY A 214 -15.01 -6.01 -12.41
N GLY A 215 -13.70 -5.80 -12.53
CA GLY A 215 -12.75 -5.82 -11.42
C GLY A 215 -12.92 -4.64 -10.47
N ILE A 216 -12.28 -4.75 -9.31
CA ILE A 216 -12.42 -3.81 -8.20
C ILE A 216 -11.06 -3.26 -7.76
N MET A 217 -11.06 -2.03 -7.27
CA MET A 217 -9.92 -1.43 -6.61
C MET A 217 -10.34 -0.87 -5.24
N LEU A 218 -9.70 -1.36 -4.18
CA LEU A 218 -9.88 -0.89 -2.82
C LEU A 218 -8.63 -0.12 -2.35
N LEU A 219 -8.78 1.19 -2.16
CA LEU A 219 -7.69 2.10 -1.82
C LEU A 219 -7.90 2.72 -0.46
N THR A 220 -6.91 2.58 0.43
CA THR A 220 -6.89 3.21 1.75
C THR A 220 -5.60 3.98 1.91
N PHE A 221 -5.67 5.29 2.15
CA PHE A 221 -4.48 6.11 2.36
C PHE A 221 -4.80 7.31 3.26
N ILE A 222 -3.76 7.93 3.78
CA ILE A 222 -3.90 9.06 4.70
C ILE A 222 -4.46 10.25 3.93
N GLY A 223 -5.60 10.75 4.40
CA GLY A 223 -6.16 12.03 3.99
C GLY A 223 -6.14 13.02 5.15
N ARG A 224 -6.74 14.19 4.93
CA ARG A 224 -7.00 15.16 5.99
C ARG A 224 -8.36 15.80 5.78
N GLU A 225 -9.03 16.14 6.87
CA GLU A 225 -10.15 17.07 6.83
C GLU A 225 -9.61 18.50 6.80
N LYS A 226 -10.28 19.39 6.06
CA LYS A 226 -9.85 20.80 5.93
C LYS A 226 -9.91 21.55 7.27
N SER A 227 -10.77 21.12 8.18
CA SER A 227 -11.03 21.73 9.49
C SER A 227 -10.06 21.33 10.59
N GLN A 228 -9.18 20.35 10.36
CA GLN A 228 -8.23 19.88 11.36
C GLN A 228 -6.85 20.53 11.16
N ASP A 229 -6.19 20.85 12.28
CA ASP A 229 -4.83 21.36 12.28
C ASP A 229 -3.88 20.36 11.61
N MET A 230 -2.90 20.88 10.86
CA MET A 230 -1.88 20.06 10.19
C MET A 230 -0.81 19.58 11.17
N THR A 231 -1.22 18.75 12.12
CA THR A 231 -0.31 18.01 12.99
C THR A 231 0.02 16.65 12.35
N THR A 232 1.14 16.61 11.63
CA THR A 232 1.66 15.36 11.07
C THR A 232 2.89 14.90 11.85
N PRO A 233 3.16 13.58 11.96
CA PRO A 233 4.41 13.09 12.53
C PRO A 233 5.65 13.72 11.87
N TRP A 234 5.54 14.05 10.58
CA TRP A 234 6.60 14.72 9.82
C TRP A 234 6.88 16.14 10.27
N GLY A 235 5.86 16.88 10.74
CA GLY A 235 6.06 18.20 11.33
C GLY A 235 6.94 18.13 12.57
N LEU A 236 6.65 17.19 13.47
CA LEU A 236 7.45 16.97 14.68
C LEU A 236 8.89 16.55 14.37
N ILE A 237 9.08 15.62 13.43
CA ILE A 237 10.41 15.21 12.96
C ILE A 237 11.16 16.42 12.38
N GLY A 238 10.48 17.27 11.63
CA GLY A 238 11.04 18.51 11.09
C GLY A 238 11.56 19.44 12.18
N THR A 239 10.80 19.65 13.25
CA THR A 239 11.23 20.46 14.40
C THR A 239 12.50 19.89 15.04
N VAL A 240 12.51 18.59 15.36
CA VAL A 240 13.68 17.95 15.99
C VAL A 240 14.93 18.04 15.11
N LEU A 241 14.77 17.84 13.79
CA LEU A 241 15.90 17.98 12.85
C LEU A 241 16.42 19.42 12.78
N ASN A 242 15.55 20.42 12.85
CA ASN A 242 15.98 21.82 12.90
C ASN A 242 16.73 22.12 14.19
N ASP A 243 16.26 21.63 15.35
CA ASP A 243 16.93 21.80 16.64
C ASP A 243 18.34 21.21 16.60
N MET A 244 18.49 19.98 16.07
CA MET A 244 19.80 19.33 15.90
C MET A 244 20.74 20.13 14.98
N VAL A 245 20.22 20.73 13.90
CA VAL A 245 21.04 21.58 13.00
C VAL A 245 21.49 22.85 13.71
N GLN A 246 20.62 23.45 14.53
CA GLN A 246 20.96 24.67 15.29
C GLN A 246 22.05 24.42 16.33
N GLU A 247 21.99 23.31 17.06
CA GLU A 247 23.01 22.93 18.06
C GLU A 247 24.41 22.87 17.43
N VAL A 248 24.57 22.24 16.28
CA VAL A 248 25.86 22.12 15.59
C VAL A 248 26.36 23.48 15.08
N SER A 249 25.46 24.37 14.66
CA SER A 249 25.84 25.70 14.18
C SER A 249 26.25 26.69 15.29
N HIS A 250 26.04 26.37 16.56
CA HIS A 250 26.52 27.16 17.69
C HIS A 250 27.90 26.73 18.21
N GLU A 251 28.42 25.58 17.76
CA GLU A 251 29.74 25.05 18.15
C GLU A 251 30.85 25.34 17.11
N ILE A 252 30.54 26.02 16.01
CA ILE A 252 31.45 26.43 14.93
C ILE A 252 31.57 27.95 14.90
#